data_AF-A0A6U2D3X7-F1
#
_entry.id   AF-A0A6U2D3X7-F1
#
_cell.length_a   1.000
_cell.length_b   1.000
_cell.length_c   1.000
_cell.angle_alpha   90.00
_cell.angle_beta   90.00
_cell.angle_gamma   90.00
#
_symmetry.space_group_name_H-M   'P 1'
#
loop_
_entity.id
_entity.type
_entity.pdbx_description
1 polymer ?
#
loop_
_entity_poly.entity_id
_entity_poly.type
_entity_poly.pdbx_seq_one_letter_code
_entity_poly.pdbx_strand_id
1 'polypeptide(L)'
;VSPICKRAAIFTLGMKTKPEETVAKLIKTACAGIGTDETLLTACIVRYQPILREVALAHVELYEKTLHERIRSETSGNYKTVLLAVLDKMFPEEDTSSGLRSSFLGTNKVMPVPKRR
;
A
#
# COMPACT_ATOMS: atom_id res chain seq x y z
N VAL A 1 27.90 0.85 -12.09
CA VAL A 1 26.91 -0.16 -11.66
C VAL A 1 25.67 0.01 -12.52
N SER A 2 25.14 -1.07 -13.13
CA SER A 2 23.92 -0.98 -13.95
C SER A 2 22.77 -0.33 -13.16
N PRO A 3 21.97 0.55 -13.78
CA PRO A 3 20.80 1.16 -13.12
C PRO A 3 19.86 0.10 -12.51
N ILE A 4 19.77 -1.07 -13.12
CA ILE A 4 18.99 -2.21 -12.64
C ILE A 4 19.55 -2.72 -11.31
N CYS A 5 20.86 -2.95 -11.24
CA CYS A 5 21.53 -3.42 -10.02
C CYS A 5 21.39 -2.40 -8.88
N LYS A 6 21.47 -1.09 -9.18
CA LYS A 6 21.27 -0.04 -8.17
C LYS A 6 19.86 -0.06 -7.60
N ARG A 7 18.83 -0.16 -8.44
CA ARG A 7 17.43 -0.25 -7.98
C ARG A 7 17.19 -1.51 -7.16
N ALA A 8 17.70 -2.66 -7.62
CA ALA A 8 17.58 -3.92 -6.89
C ALA A 8 18.25 -3.86 -5.50
N ALA A 9 19.43 -3.25 -5.40
CA ALA A 9 20.12 -3.07 -4.12
C ALA A 9 19.34 -2.16 -3.16
N ILE A 10 18.83 -1.02 -3.65
CA ILE A 10 18.01 -0.09 -2.85
C ILE A 10 16.73 -0.78 -2.38
N PHE A 11 16.05 -1.52 -3.26
CA PHE A 11 14.86 -2.28 -2.92
C PHE A 11 15.15 -3.31 -1.83
N THR A 12 16.22 -4.10 -1.98
CA THR A 12 16.61 -5.12 -1.00
C THR A 12 16.91 -4.50 0.36
N LEU A 13 17.61 -3.37 0.40
CA LEU A 13 17.90 -2.65 1.63
C LEU A 13 16.60 -2.11 2.27
N GLY A 14 15.73 -1.50 1.48
CA GLY A 14 14.43 -1.00 1.95
C GLY A 14 13.56 -2.11 2.56
N MET A 15 13.53 -3.28 1.93
CA MET A 15 12.81 -4.45 2.46
C MET A 15 13.38 -4.94 3.80
N LYS A 16 14.65 -4.67 4.12
CA LYS A 16 15.27 -5.04 5.40
C LYS A 16 15.07 -3.98 6.48
N THR A 17 14.95 -2.70 6.10
CA THR A 17 14.86 -1.59 7.06
C THR A 17 13.42 -1.16 7.33
N LYS A 18 12.64 -0.90 6.27
CA LYS A 18 11.26 -0.42 6.30
C LYS A 18 10.46 -1.05 5.16
N PRO A 19 10.05 -2.33 5.30
CA PRO A 19 9.37 -3.05 4.24
C PRO A 19 8.03 -2.40 3.86
N GLU A 20 7.27 -1.87 4.80
CA GLU A 20 5.98 -1.22 4.58
C GLU A 20 6.10 0.03 3.68
N GLU A 21 7.03 0.93 3.97
CA GLU A 21 7.31 2.08 3.11
C GLU A 21 7.82 1.66 1.72
N THR A 22 8.64 0.60 1.68
CA THR A 22 9.24 0.12 0.43
C THR A 22 8.19 -0.43 -0.52
N VAL A 23 7.25 -1.23 0.01
CA VAL A 23 6.13 -1.74 -0.78
C VAL A 23 5.14 -0.62 -1.14
N ALA A 24 4.89 0.35 -0.25
CA ALA A 24 4.06 1.51 -0.57
C ALA A 24 4.62 2.32 -1.76
N LYS A 25 5.94 2.54 -1.78
CA LYS A 25 6.66 3.15 -2.91
C LYS A 25 6.55 2.32 -4.18
N LEU A 26 6.59 0.99 -4.07
CA LEU A 26 6.45 0.09 -5.21
C LEU A 26 5.04 0.14 -5.81
N ILE A 27 4.00 0.16 -4.96
CA ILE A 27 2.60 0.37 -5.39
C ILE A 27 2.47 1.72 -6.11
N LYS A 28 3.03 2.80 -5.54
CA LYS A 28 2.99 4.12 -6.19
C LYS A 28 3.70 4.12 -7.55
N THR A 29 4.80 3.37 -7.66
CA THR A 29 5.56 3.21 -8.91
C THR A 29 4.75 2.43 -9.96
N ALA A 30 3.99 1.40 -9.54
CA ALA A 30 3.09 0.67 -10.44
C ALA A 30 1.98 1.57 -11.02
N CYS A 31 1.54 2.56 -10.25
CA CYS A 31 0.54 3.55 -10.65
C CYS A 31 1.17 4.86 -11.18
N ALA A 32 2.41 4.84 -11.67
CA ALA A 32 3.08 6.03 -12.17
C ALA A 32 3.05 6.09 -13.71
N GLY A 33 2.77 7.27 -14.26
CA GLY A 33 2.76 7.50 -15.70
C GLY A 33 1.38 7.37 -16.33
N ILE A 34 1.34 7.06 -17.63
CA ILE A 34 0.09 6.82 -18.36
C ILE A 34 -0.27 5.35 -18.18
N GLY A 35 -1.41 5.11 -17.53
CA GLY A 35 -1.87 3.76 -17.20
C GLY A 35 -1.23 3.21 -15.92
N THR A 36 -1.39 1.91 -15.73
CA THR A 36 -0.99 1.20 -14.52
C THR A 36 -0.22 -0.06 -14.92
N ASP A 37 0.92 -0.32 -14.30
CA ASP A 37 1.58 -1.62 -14.37
C ASP A 37 0.78 -2.62 -13.52
N GLU A 38 -0.23 -3.23 -14.14
CA GLU A 38 -1.14 -4.16 -13.47
C GLU A 38 -0.42 -5.39 -12.92
N THR A 39 0.67 -5.82 -13.56
CA THR A 39 1.45 -6.98 -13.11
C THR A 39 2.17 -6.64 -11.81
N LEU A 40 2.83 -5.48 -11.75
CA LEU A 40 3.51 -5.03 -10.54
C LEU A 40 2.51 -4.73 -9.42
N LEU A 41 1.40 -4.06 -9.73
CA LEU A 41 0.36 -3.76 -8.74
C LEU A 41 -0.22 -5.05 -8.14
N THR A 42 -0.62 -6.01 -8.99
CA THR A 42 -1.13 -7.32 -8.54
C THR A 42 -0.11 -8.06 -7.69
N ALA A 43 1.16 -8.10 -8.13
CA ALA A 43 2.22 -8.74 -7.38
C ALA A 43 2.40 -8.11 -5.99
N CYS A 44 2.31 -6.78 -5.87
CA CYS A 44 2.39 -6.10 -4.58
C CYS A 44 1.23 -6.49 -3.66
N ILE A 45 -0.01 -6.42 -4.15
CA ILE A 45 -1.21 -6.69 -3.36
C ILE A 45 -1.25 -8.15 -2.89
N VAL A 46 -0.87 -9.11 -3.75
CA VAL A 46 -0.92 -10.54 -3.43
C VAL A 46 0.28 -11.00 -2.60
N ARG A 47 1.51 -10.62 -2.98
CA ARG A 47 2.74 -11.10 -2.32
C ARG A 47 2.88 -10.57 -0.90
N TYR A 48 2.47 -9.33 -0.67
CA TYR A 48 2.70 -8.63 0.60
C TYR A 48 1.46 -8.58 1.48
N GLN A 49 0.46 -9.44 1.25
CA GLN A 49 -0.73 -9.58 2.12
C GLN A 49 -0.40 -9.60 3.62
N PRO A 50 0.64 -10.31 4.12
CA PRO A 50 0.94 -10.35 5.54
C PRO A 50 1.28 -9.00 6.18
N ILE A 51 1.74 -8.01 5.40
CA ILE A 51 2.13 -6.67 5.88
C ILE A 51 1.28 -5.55 5.24
N LEU A 52 0.21 -5.92 4.52
CA LEU A 52 -0.49 -4.98 3.65
C LEU A 52 -1.22 -3.88 4.42
N ARG A 53 -1.57 -4.13 5.69
CA ARG A 53 -2.16 -3.14 6.59
C ARG A 53 -1.16 -2.05 6.94
N GLU A 54 0.06 -2.43 7.29
CA GLU A 54 1.17 -1.51 7.57
C GLU A 54 1.55 -0.72 6.31
N VAL A 55 1.55 -1.38 5.14
CA VAL A 55 1.74 -0.72 3.84
C VAL A 55 0.64 0.32 3.58
N ALA A 56 -0.61 0.03 3.96
CA ALA A 56 -1.71 0.98 3.80
C ALA A 56 -1.51 2.25 4.62
N LEU A 57 -1.08 2.11 5.88
CA LEU A 57 -0.74 3.23 6.75
C LEU A 57 0.44 4.04 6.19
N ALA A 58 1.52 3.35 5.81
CA ALA A 58 2.70 4.01 5.22
C ALA A 58 2.35 4.73 3.89
N HIS A 59 1.45 4.17 3.07
CA HIS A 59 1.03 4.81 1.83
C HIS A 59 0.23 6.10 2.09
N VAL A 60 -0.56 6.15 3.16
CA VAL A 60 -1.23 7.37 3.61
C VAL A 60 -0.23 8.40 4.09
N GLU A 61 0.72 8.00 4.95
CA GLU A 61 1.76 8.91 5.46
C GLU A 61 2.63 9.51 4.35
N LEU A 62 2.93 8.71 3.31
CA LEU A 62 3.78 9.13 2.20
C LEU A 62 3.06 9.95 1.12
N TYR A 63 1.76 9.70 0.91
CA TYR A 63 1.03 10.19 -0.26
C TYR A 63 -0.34 10.80 0.02
N GLU A 64 -0.73 10.91 1.29
CA GLU A 64 -2.02 11.46 1.75
C GLU A 64 -3.24 10.86 1.04
N LYS A 65 -3.11 9.59 0.62
CA LYS A 65 -4.14 8.88 -0.13
C LYS A 65 -4.21 7.44 0.34
N THR A 66 -5.41 6.91 0.53
CA THR A 66 -5.58 5.52 0.96
C THR A 66 -5.23 4.55 -0.17
N LEU A 67 -4.90 3.30 0.16
CA LEU A 67 -4.72 2.26 -0.87
C LEU A 67 -6.01 1.98 -1.63
N HIS A 68 -7.17 1.99 -0.96
CA HIS A 68 -8.48 1.87 -1.60
C HIS A 68 -8.71 2.97 -2.63
N GLU A 69 -8.47 4.24 -2.27
CA GLU A 69 -8.62 5.38 -3.18
C GLU A 69 -7.63 5.30 -4.35
N ARG A 70 -6.39 4.85 -4.10
CA ARG A 70 -5.38 4.64 -5.14
C ARG A 70 -5.86 3.60 -6.14
N ILE A 71 -6.21 2.40 -5.69
CA ILE A 71 -6.67 1.33 -6.57
C ILE A 71 -7.94 1.75 -7.32
N ARG A 72 -8.88 2.43 -6.64
CA ARG A 72 -10.13 2.91 -7.24
C ARG A 72 -9.89 3.89 -8.39
N SER A 73 -8.87 4.75 -8.30
CA SER A 73 -8.55 5.73 -9.34
C SER A 73 -7.69 5.18 -10.48
N GLU A 74 -6.89 4.15 -10.22
CA GLU A 74 -5.87 3.66 -11.17
C GLU A 74 -6.34 2.41 -11.93
N THR A 75 -7.46 1.80 -11.52
CA THR A 75 -7.97 0.56 -12.10
C THR A 75 -9.47 0.64 -12.38
N SER A 76 -9.97 -0.25 -13.24
CA SER A 76 -11.39 -0.29 -13.63
C SER A 76 -11.90 -1.71 -13.81
N GLY A 77 -13.21 -1.85 -14.05
CA GLY A 77 -13.87 -3.14 -14.31
C GLY A 77 -13.67 -4.19 -13.22
N ASN A 78 -13.66 -5.46 -13.63
CA ASN A 78 -13.51 -6.60 -12.73
C ASN A 78 -12.16 -6.62 -12.01
N TYR A 79 -11.11 -6.10 -12.65
CA TYR A 79 -9.78 -6.04 -12.05
C TYR A 79 -9.78 -5.17 -10.78
N LYS A 80 -10.37 -3.97 -10.85
CA LYS A 80 -10.60 -3.11 -9.68
C LYS A 80 -11.37 -3.84 -8.58
N THR A 81 -12.47 -4.48 -8.94
CA THR A 81 -13.36 -5.16 -7.98
C THR A 81 -12.61 -6.24 -7.21
N VAL A 82 -11.79 -7.05 -7.89
CA VAL A 82 -11.00 -8.10 -7.26
C VAL A 82 -9.95 -7.51 -6.31
N LEU A 83 -9.22 -6.47 -6.74
CA LEU A 83 -8.20 -5.85 -5.88
C LEU A 83 -8.81 -5.24 -4.62
N LEU A 84 -9.95 -4.54 -4.74
CA LEU A 84 -10.64 -3.96 -3.59
C LEU A 84 -11.17 -5.05 -2.65
N ALA A 85 -11.73 -6.14 -3.18
CA ALA A 85 -12.18 -7.27 -2.36
C ALA A 85 -11.02 -7.91 -1.56
N VAL A 86 -9.81 -7.96 -2.14
CA VAL A 86 -8.62 -8.40 -1.41
C VAL A 86 -8.27 -7.41 -0.30
N LEU A 87 -8.30 -6.10 -0.56
CA LEU A 87 -8.05 -5.10 0.47
C LEU A 87 -9.06 -5.20 1.61
N ASP A 88 -10.35 -5.25 1.31
CA ASP A 88 -11.42 -5.29 2.30
C ASP A 88 -11.34 -6.53 3.20
N LYS A 89 -10.88 -7.67 2.66
CA LYS A 89 -10.64 -8.89 3.44
C LYS A 89 -9.48 -8.72 4.45
N MET A 90 -8.51 -7.87 4.15
CA MET A 90 -7.32 -7.66 4.99
C MET A 90 -7.51 -6.48 5.97
N PHE A 91 -8.12 -5.39 5.51
CA PHE A 91 -8.46 -4.19 6.27
C PHE A 91 -9.64 -3.47 5.58
N PRO A 92 -10.86 -3.51 6.16
CA PRO A 92 -12.03 -2.85 5.58
C PRO A 92 -11.87 -1.33 5.44
N GLU A 93 -12.49 -0.74 4.41
CA GLU A 93 -12.42 0.71 4.13
C GLU A 93 -12.92 1.60 5.29
N GLU A 94 -13.86 1.09 6.09
CA GLU A 94 -14.42 1.74 7.31
C GLU A 94 -13.33 2.16 8.32
N ASP A 95 -12.26 1.35 8.44
CA ASP A 95 -11.12 1.64 9.33
C ASP A 95 -10.29 2.83 8.84
N THR A 96 -10.41 3.19 7.56
CA THR A 96 -9.49 4.12 6.88
C THR A 96 -10.07 5.52 6.78
N SER A 97 -11.36 5.68 6.50
CA SER A 97 -12.01 6.98 6.31
C SER A 97 -12.44 7.64 7.63
N SER A 98 -12.76 6.84 8.65
CA SER A 98 -13.10 7.33 10.01
C SER A 98 -11.85 7.51 10.90
N GLY A 99 -10.83 6.65 10.75
CA GLY A 99 -9.59 6.68 11.52
C GLY A 99 -8.59 7.77 11.10
N LEU A 100 -8.40 8.01 9.79
CA LEU A 100 -7.44 9.02 9.31
C LEU A 100 -7.87 10.47 9.60
N ARG A 101 -9.17 10.78 9.50
CA ARG A 101 -9.68 12.13 9.80
C ARG A 101 -9.47 12.50 11.27
N SER A 102 -9.59 11.53 12.19
CA SER A 102 -9.29 11.74 13.61
C SER A 102 -7.79 11.85 13.90
N SER A 103 -6.95 11.14 13.14
CA SER A 103 -5.49 11.09 13.35
C SER A 103 -4.79 12.37 12.87
N PHE A 104 -5.36 13.07 11.88
CA PHE A 104 -4.82 14.31 11.34
C PHE A 104 -4.94 15.52 12.28
N LEU A 105 -5.77 15.44 13.34
CA LEU A 105 -5.94 16.48 14.36
C LEU A 105 -5.23 16.21 15.68
N GLY A 106 -4.38 15.18 15.75
CA GLY A 106 -3.40 15.07 16.82
C GLY A 106 -3.38 13.72 17.54
N THR A 107 -2.18 13.47 18.06
CA THR A 107 -1.71 12.29 18.80
C THR A 107 -1.17 11.16 17.92
N ASN A 108 0.17 11.07 17.95
CA ASN A 108 0.92 9.84 17.75
C ASN A 108 0.26 8.71 18.57
N LYS A 109 -0.54 7.88 17.91
CA LYS A 109 -0.97 6.61 18.46
C LYS A 109 -0.84 5.59 17.34
N VAL A 110 0.24 4.83 17.40
CA VAL A 110 0.38 3.57 16.65
C VAL A 110 -0.93 2.81 16.79
N MET A 111 -1.64 2.58 15.69
CA MET A 111 -2.87 1.80 15.73
C MET A 111 -2.55 0.44 16.35
N PRO A 112 -3.29 0.00 17.38
CA PRO A 112 -3.00 -1.28 18.01
C PRO A 112 -3.25 -2.39 16.99
N VAL A 113 -2.23 -3.20 16.71
CA VAL A 113 -2.36 -4.44 15.95
C VAL A 113 -3.36 -5.32 16.70
N PRO A 114 -4.55 -5.64 16.14
CA PRO A 114 -5.48 -6.53 16.80
C PRO A 114 -4.79 -7.88 16.97
N LYS A 115 -4.66 -8.34 18.22
CA LYS A 115 -4.13 -9.67 18.50
C LYS A 115 -5.00 -10.67 17.74
N ARG A 116 -4.37 -11.47 16.87
CA ARG A 116 -5.03 -12.61 16.23
C ARG A 116 -5.68 -13.43 17.35
N ARG A 117 -6.99 -13.65 17.24
CA ARG A 117 -7.70 -14.61 18.08
C ARG A 117 -7.15 -16.00 17.83
#